data_AF-A0A7W7QX55-F1
#
_entry.id   AF-A0A7W7QX55-F1
#
_cell.length_a   1.000
_cell.length_b   1.000
_cell.length_c   1.000
_cell.angle_alpha   90.00
_cell.angle_beta   90.00
_cell.angle_gamma   90.00
#
_symmetry.space_group_name_H-M   'P 1'
#
loop_
_entity.id
_entity.type
_entity.pdbx_description
1 polymer ?
#
loop_
_entity_poly.entity_id
_entity_poly.type
_entity_poly.pdbx_seq_one_letter_code
_entity_poly.pdbx_strand_id
1 'polypeptide(L)'
;MSLKQDHLSEQVEASSPVEPVTCRTVGGRGGVPDGVVHRVAMLMRIRENGSDRSSMKNLEPATLTRDAVSPSSRTGASRLINTVGGFGVSALVRAELSRHDWGRLRCGCGKTAEHIPLTFETVLQAETPTDMLGHTLDNHIEHQTNLFEVSVPAVQVVLAALAGEVPSLARVHLMDMLWYMAGGDAHWTEVGHGRGHLGNECRARIREGLWVVAHVGMTGTADEAESAADIVEWSEIHEVRSSFYQDLLRQRALAKTKRKHRR
;
A
#
# COMPACT_ATOMS: atom_id res chain seq x y z
N MET A 1 75.84 -27.79 21.78
CA MET A 1 74.44 -27.33 21.97
C MET A 1 74.40 -25.87 21.56
N SER A 2 73.99 -25.60 20.32
CA SER A 2 74.18 -24.31 19.67
C SER A 2 72.85 -23.80 19.14
N LEU A 3 72.55 -22.56 19.50
CA LEU A 3 71.36 -21.78 19.19
C LEU A 3 71.14 -21.65 17.67
N LYS A 4 69.90 -21.79 17.22
CA LYS A 4 69.39 -21.17 16.00
C LYS A 4 68.10 -20.42 16.33
N GLN A 5 68.22 -19.10 16.40
CA GLN A 5 67.11 -18.16 16.29
C GLN A 5 66.93 -17.86 14.80
N ASP A 6 65.78 -18.22 14.25
CA ASP A 6 65.39 -17.78 12.93
C ASP A 6 64.68 -16.42 13.06
N HIS A 7 65.35 -15.38 12.58
CA HIS A 7 64.79 -14.07 12.31
C HIS A 7 63.95 -14.13 11.04
N LEU A 8 62.64 -13.91 11.15
CA LEU A 8 61.81 -13.47 10.04
C LEU A 8 61.55 -11.98 10.18
N SER A 9 62.11 -11.22 9.25
CA SER A 9 61.97 -9.78 9.11
C SER A 9 60.55 -9.43 8.67
N GLU A 10 59.87 -8.66 9.50
CA GLU A 10 58.60 -8.01 9.23
C GLU A 10 58.87 -6.81 8.31
N GLN A 11 58.51 -6.92 7.02
CA GLN A 11 58.49 -5.77 6.12
C GLN A 11 57.19 -5.00 6.35
N VAL A 12 57.33 -3.85 7.01
CA VAL A 12 56.28 -2.84 7.13
C VAL A 12 56.21 -2.08 5.80
N GLU A 13 55.27 -2.46 4.93
CA GLU A 13 54.88 -1.62 3.80
C GLU A 13 54.16 -0.37 4.31
N ALA A 14 54.79 0.79 4.10
CA ALA A 14 54.19 2.08 4.39
C ALA A 14 52.97 2.30 3.49
N SER A 15 51.77 2.16 4.07
CA SER A 15 50.53 2.62 3.46
C SER A 15 50.57 4.13 3.28
N SER A 16 50.41 4.56 2.03
CA SER A 16 50.27 5.96 1.66
C SER A 16 49.03 6.58 2.33
N PRO A 17 49.07 7.86 2.70
CA PRO A 17 47.92 8.53 3.28
C PRO A 17 46.77 8.58 2.27
N VAL A 18 45.64 7.99 2.63
CA VAL A 18 44.38 8.13 1.91
C VAL A 18 43.94 9.59 2.06
N GLU A 19 43.90 10.32 0.95
CA GLU A 19 43.37 11.69 0.94
C GLU A 19 41.90 11.70 1.39
N PRO A 20 41.47 12.69 2.19
CA PRO A 20 40.09 12.80 2.62
C PRO A 20 39.19 13.03 1.42
N VAL A 21 38.28 12.08 1.17
CA VAL A 21 37.17 12.23 0.23
C VAL A 21 36.34 13.42 0.71
N THR A 22 36.48 14.55 0.03
CA THR A 22 35.63 15.71 0.24
C THR A 22 34.23 15.34 -0.24
N CYS A 23 33.34 15.10 0.73
CA CYS A 23 31.92 14.95 0.48
C CYS A 23 31.40 16.29 -0.08
N ARG A 24 31.31 16.38 -1.41
CA ARG A 24 30.58 17.47 -2.07
C ARG A 24 29.12 17.35 -1.65
N THR A 25 28.72 18.19 -0.71
CA THR A 25 27.33 18.51 -0.44
C THR A 25 26.73 19.12 -1.70
N VAL A 26 26.09 18.27 -2.51
CA VAL A 26 25.15 18.72 -3.52
C VAL A 26 23.96 19.28 -2.75
N GLY A 27 23.95 20.61 -2.59
CA GLY A 27 22.81 21.37 -2.09
C GLY A 27 21.66 21.31 -3.10
N GLY A 28 21.05 20.14 -3.25
CA GLY A 28 19.77 19.98 -3.91
C GLY A 28 18.70 20.50 -2.98
N ARG A 29 18.20 21.71 -3.23
CA ARG A 29 16.91 22.16 -2.71
C ARG A 29 15.84 21.28 -3.35
N GLY A 30 15.62 20.09 -2.78
CA GLY A 30 14.43 19.29 -3.02
C GLY A 30 13.25 20.00 -2.40
N GLY A 31 12.74 21.04 -3.07
CA GLY A 31 11.41 21.54 -2.80
C GLY A 31 10.44 20.41 -3.08
N VAL A 32 9.62 20.07 -2.09
CA VAL A 32 8.51 19.13 -2.28
C VAL A 32 7.67 19.67 -3.46
N PRO A 33 7.39 18.88 -4.50
CA PRO A 33 6.58 19.35 -5.61
C PRO A 33 5.20 19.81 -5.11
N ASP A 34 4.79 21.03 -5.49
CA ASP A 34 3.55 21.71 -5.04
C ASP A 34 2.28 20.86 -5.21
N GLY A 35 2.28 19.88 -6.11
CA GLY A 35 1.16 18.95 -6.33
C GLY A 35 0.88 18.01 -5.15
N VAL A 36 1.93 17.54 -4.47
CA VAL A 36 1.80 16.61 -3.32
C VAL A 36 1.22 17.36 -2.11
N VAL A 37 1.67 18.60 -1.90
CA VAL A 37 1.18 19.45 -0.81
C VAL A 37 -0.31 19.77 -0.97
N HIS A 38 -0.79 19.97 -2.21
CA HIS A 38 -2.20 20.27 -2.44
C HIS A 38 -3.11 19.07 -2.17
N ARG A 39 -2.70 17.85 -2.53
CA ARG A 39 -3.46 16.62 -2.22
C ARG A 39 -3.43 16.27 -0.73
N VAL A 40 -2.28 16.38 -0.07
CA VAL A 40 -2.18 16.20 1.39
C VAL A 40 -3.05 17.23 2.12
N ALA A 41 -3.01 18.51 1.71
CA ALA A 41 -3.86 19.55 2.29
C ALA A 41 -5.36 19.36 1.99
N MET A 42 -5.71 18.85 0.80
CA MET A 42 -7.10 18.57 0.42
C MET A 42 -7.66 17.36 1.18
N LEU A 43 -6.88 16.28 1.32
CA LEU A 43 -7.27 15.08 2.07
C LEU A 43 -7.31 15.35 3.59
N MET A 44 -6.37 16.13 4.12
CA MET A 44 -6.42 16.61 5.51
C MET A 44 -7.70 17.43 5.76
N ARG A 45 -8.11 18.33 4.85
CA ARG A 45 -9.36 19.09 4.97
C ARG A 45 -10.64 18.25 4.87
N ILE A 46 -10.65 17.21 4.03
CA ILE A 46 -11.79 16.30 3.93
C ILE A 46 -11.89 15.43 5.20
N ARG A 47 -10.75 15.03 5.78
CA ARG A 47 -10.68 14.21 7.00
C ARG A 47 -11.01 15.01 8.27
N GLU A 48 -10.55 16.26 8.38
CA GLU A 48 -10.88 17.15 9.52
C GLU A 48 -12.38 17.47 9.60
N ASN A 49 -13.07 17.60 8.46
CA ASN A 49 -14.52 17.82 8.43
C ASN A 49 -15.37 16.56 8.74
N GLY A 50 -14.76 15.37 8.76
CA GLY A 50 -15.44 14.10 9.05
C GLY A 50 -15.27 13.58 10.48
N SER A 51 -14.42 14.21 11.30
CA SER A 51 -13.98 13.71 12.61
C SER A 51 -14.86 14.15 13.79
N ASP A 52 -16.15 14.43 13.57
CA ASP A 52 -17.10 14.78 14.64
C ASP A 52 -18.02 13.60 15.01
N ARG A 53 -17.43 12.40 15.18
CA ARG A 53 -18.14 11.14 15.45
C ARG A 53 -18.06 10.63 16.89
N SER A 54 -17.75 11.51 17.84
CA SER A 54 -17.77 11.16 19.27
C SER A 54 -19.17 11.35 19.90
N SER A 55 -20.20 10.69 19.36
CA SER A 55 -21.51 10.54 20.03
C SER A 55 -22.36 9.43 19.39
N MET A 56 -21.96 8.18 19.56
CA MET A 56 -22.90 7.05 19.51
C MET A 56 -22.50 6.02 20.56
N LYS A 57 -23.03 6.19 21.77
CA LYS A 57 -23.09 5.15 22.79
C LYS A 57 -24.52 4.59 22.81
N ASN A 58 -24.60 3.27 22.91
CA ASN A 58 -25.75 2.44 23.30
C ASN A 58 -26.76 2.09 22.19
N LEU A 59 -26.51 0.96 21.52
CA LEU A 59 -27.56 0.07 21.04
C LEU A 59 -27.24 -1.35 21.55
N GLU A 60 -28.16 -1.89 22.35
CA GLU A 60 -28.11 -3.25 22.89
C GLU A 60 -28.30 -4.30 21.79
N PRO A 61 -27.72 -5.51 21.94
CA PRO A 61 -27.86 -6.58 20.95
C PRO A 61 -29.16 -7.36 21.14
N ALA A 62 -29.97 -7.43 20.07
CA ALA A 62 -31.10 -8.35 19.99
C ALA A 62 -30.61 -9.79 19.79
N THR A 63 -31.03 -10.67 20.69
CA THR A 63 -30.87 -12.12 20.63
C THR A 63 -31.76 -12.70 19.54
N LEU A 64 -31.15 -13.27 18.49
CA LEU A 64 -31.82 -14.02 17.43
C LEU A 64 -31.52 -15.51 17.57
N THR A 65 -32.58 -16.29 17.75
CA THR A 65 -32.63 -17.74 17.89
C THR A 65 -32.25 -18.45 16.58
N ARG A 66 -31.41 -19.49 16.70
CA ARG A 66 -30.98 -20.37 15.62
C ARG A 66 -32.04 -21.44 15.35
N ASP A 67 -32.60 -21.47 14.14
CA ASP A 67 -33.27 -22.64 13.58
C ASP A 67 -32.32 -23.45 12.70
N ALA A 68 -32.34 -24.77 12.90
CA ALA A 68 -31.51 -25.75 12.23
C ALA A 68 -32.09 -26.15 10.87
N VAL A 69 -31.26 -26.12 9.82
CA VAL A 69 -31.60 -26.66 8.49
C VAL A 69 -30.61 -27.76 8.12
N SER A 70 -31.16 -28.92 7.74
CA SER A 70 -30.45 -30.14 7.35
C SER A 70 -29.79 -30.05 5.97
N PRO A 71 -28.73 -30.82 5.69
CA PRO A 71 -28.00 -30.77 4.42
C PRO A 71 -28.59 -31.77 3.40
N SER A 72 -29.00 -31.26 2.23
CA SER A 72 -29.26 -32.09 1.05
C SER A 72 -28.10 -31.97 0.07
N SER A 73 -27.47 -33.11 -0.17
CA SER A 73 -26.43 -33.37 -1.16
C SER A 73 -26.88 -33.04 -2.58
N ARG A 74 -26.10 -32.21 -3.29
CA ARG A 74 -26.21 -32.11 -4.75
C ARG A 74 -24.82 -31.89 -5.38
N THR A 75 -24.24 -32.99 -5.83
CA THR A 75 -23.09 -33.07 -6.73
C THR A 75 -23.54 -32.55 -8.11
N GLY A 76 -23.10 -31.35 -8.47
CA GLY A 76 -23.38 -30.72 -9.76
C GLY A 76 -22.11 -30.06 -10.28
N ALA A 77 -21.65 -30.54 -11.44
CA ALA A 77 -20.45 -30.09 -12.12
C ALA A 77 -20.41 -28.55 -12.26
N SER A 78 -19.35 -27.96 -11.73
CA SER A 78 -19.11 -26.51 -11.72
C SER A 78 -18.75 -26.03 -13.13
N ARG A 79 -19.75 -25.61 -13.92
CA ARG A 79 -19.55 -24.73 -15.07
C ARG A 79 -19.47 -23.30 -14.55
N LEU A 80 -18.26 -22.85 -14.24
CA LEU A 80 -17.94 -21.44 -13.99
C LEU A 80 -17.98 -20.68 -15.31
N ILE A 81 -19.15 -20.18 -15.68
CA ILE A 81 -19.26 -19.09 -16.65
C ILE A 81 -19.89 -17.92 -15.89
N ASN A 82 -19.04 -17.21 -15.16
CA ASN A 82 -19.35 -15.93 -14.52
C ASN A 82 -19.56 -14.89 -15.63
N THR A 83 -20.81 -14.69 -16.02
CA THR A 83 -21.22 -13.49 -16.76
C THR A 83 -22.70 -13.28 -16.51
N VAL A 84 -23.04 -12.48 -15.49
CA VAL A 84 -23.87 -11.27 -15.58
C VAL A 84 -23.72 -10.50 -14.25
N GLY A 85 -22.96 -9.39 -14.24
CA GLY A 85 -23.30 -8.20 -13.47
C GLY A 85 -22.85 -8.01 -12.02
N GLY A 86 -22.09 -8.92 -11.39
CA GLY A 86 -21.58 -8.72 -10.02
C GLY A 86 -20.06 -8.66 -9.97
N PHE A 87 -19.47 -7.57 -9.44
CA PHE A 87 -18.04 -7.49 -9.14
C PHE A 87 -17.73 -8.40 -7.93
N GLY A 88 -17.59 -9.69 -8.18
CA GLY A 88 -17.14 -10.64 -7.17
C GLY A 88 -15.66 -10.43 -6.85
N VAL A 89 -15.28 -10.68 -5.60
CA VAL A 89 -13.87 -10.71 -5.17
C VAL A 89 -13.12 -11.74 -6.03
N SER A 90 -12.07 -11.30 -6.73
CA SER A 90 -11.35 -12.14 -7.69
C SER A 90 -10.66 -13.32 -7.00
N ALA A 91 -10.41 -14.39 -7.74
CA ALA A 91 -9.69 -15.55 -7.22
C ALA A 91 -8.28 -15.20 -6.73
N LEU A 92 -7.62 -14.23 -7.40
CA LEU A 92 -6.29 -13.75 -7.02
C LEU A 92 -6.33 -13.03 -5.66
N VAL A 93 -7.33 -12.15 -5.45
CA VAL A 93 -7.52 -11.48 -4.15
C VAL A 93 -7.76 -12.50 -3.05
N ARG A 94 -8.65 -13.47 -3.26
CA ARG A 94 -8.92 -14.53 -2.27
C ARG A 94 -7.69 -15.35 -1.95
N ALA A 95 -6.85 -15.65 -2.95
CA ALA A 95 -5.60 -16.35 -2.74
C ALA A 95 -4.66 -15.55 -1.82
N GLU A 96 -4.46 -14.26 -2.10
CA GLU A 96 -3.63 -13.39 -1.25
C GLU A 96 -4.21 -13.23 0.17
N LEU A 97 -5.52 -13.05 0.30
CA LEU A 97 -6.19 -13.02 1.60
C LEU A 97 -5.99 -14.33 2.38
N SER A 98 -6.02 -15.49 1.73
CA SER A 98 -5.85 -16.78 2.39
C SER A 98 -4.41 -17.13 2.79
N ARG A 99 -3.41 -16.44 2.19
CA ARG A 99 -2.00 -16.76 2.36
C ARG A 99 -1.43 -16.32 3.71
N HIS A 100 -2.06 -15.35 4.37
CA HIS A 100 -1.56 -14.72 5.58
C HIS A 100 -2.35 -15.14 6.82
N ASP A 101 -1.64 -15.37 7.92
CA ASP A 101 -2.26 -15.55 9.25
C ASP A 101 -2.56 -14.17 9.86
N TRP A 102 -3.68 -13.59 9.46
CA TRP A 102 -4.08 -12.24 9.88
C TRP A 102 -4.29 -12.12 11.39
N GLY A 103 -4.65 -13.22 12.08
CA GLY A 103 -4.83 -13.23 13.52
C GLY A 103 -3.54 -12.97 14.30
N ARG A 104 -2.37 -13.14 13.67
CA ARG A 104 -1.05 -12.88 14.27
C ARG A 104 -0.49 -11.51 13.96
N LEU A 105 -1.12 -10.76 13.05
CA LEU A 105 -0.65 -9.44 12.65
C LEU A 105 -1.32 -8.36 13.48
N ARG A 106 -0.56 -7.31 13.78
CA ARG A 106 -1.09 -6.12 14.45
C ARG A 106 -1.86 -5.23 13.49
N CYS A 107 -2.99 -4.71 13.97
CA CYS A 107 -3.83 -3.77 13.24
C CYS A 107 -3.84 -2.40 13.94
N GLY A 108 -3.96 -1.32 13.15
CA GLY A 108 -4.03 0.05 13.66
C GLY A 108 -5.22 0.33 14.59
N CYS A 109 -6.26 -0.52 14.55
CA CYS A 109 -7.41 -0.40 15.46
C CYS A 109 -7.13 -0.95 16.88
N GLY A 110 -5.90 -1.42 17.15
CA GLY A 110 -5.48 -1.95 18.45
C GLY A 110 -5.87 -3.42 18.70
N LYS A 111 -6.44 -4.10 17.70
CA LYS A 111 -6.75 -5.54 17.71
C LYS A 111 -5.81 -6.30 16.76
N THR A 112 -6.01 -7.62 16.66
CA THR A 112 -5.42 -8.42 15.58
C THR A 112 -6.03 -8.03 14.24
N ALA A 113 -5.39 -8.40 13.14
CA ALA A 113 -5.86 -8.11 11.78
C ALA A 113 -6.87 -9.14 11.24
N GLU A 114 -7.42 -10.02 12.08
CA GLU A 114 -8.31 -11.11 11.64
C GLU A 114 -9.55 -10.62 10.86
N HIS A 115 -10.01 -9.39 11.13
CA HIS A 115 -11.15 -8.79 10.43
C HIS A 115 -10.80 -8.20 9.05
N ILE A 116 -9.53 -8.07 8.70
CA ILE A 116 -9.09 -7.35 7.49
C ILE A 116 -9.50 -8.02 6.19
N PRO A 117 -9.48 -9.36 6.05
CA PRO A 117 -10.05 -10.01 4.88
C PRO A 117 -11.50 -9.60 4.61
N LEU A 118 -12.36 -9.60 5.64
CA LEU A 118 -13.75 -9.16 5.52
C LEU A 118 -13.83 -7.69 5.09
N THR A 119 -12.99 -6.81 5.66
CA THR A 119 -12.93 -5.40 5.26
C THR A 119 -12.58 -5.25 3.77
N PHE A 120 -11.58 -5.98 3.26
CA PHE A 120 -11.24 -5.98 1.83
C PHE A 120 -12.39 -6.45 0.95
N GLU A 121 -13.06 -7.55 1.34
CA GLU A 121 -14.20 -8.07 0.58
C GLU A 121 -15.34 -7.04 0.51
N THR A 122 -15.67 -6.39 1.62
CA THR A 122 -16.67 -5.31 1.66
C THR A 122 -16.29 -4.14 0.77
N VAL A 123 -15.04 -3.67 0.83
CA VAL A 123 -14.55 -2.58 -0.03
C VAL A 123 -14.67 -2.94 -1.51
N LEU A 124 -14.31 -4.16 -1.88
CA LEU A 124 -14.32 -4.63 -3.27
C LEU A 124 -15.72 -4.86 -3.83
N GLN A 125 -16.70 -5.08 -2.95
CA GLN A 125 -18.11 -5.29 -3.30
C GLN A 125 -18.96 -4.03 -3.18
N ALA A 126 -18.44 -2.96 -2.57
CA ALA A 126 -19.17 -1.73 -2.38
C ALA A 126 -19.52 -1.07 -3.73
N GLU A 127 -20.80 -0.79 -3.93
CA GLU A 127 -21.30 -0.07 -5.10
C GLU A 127 -21.42 1.43 -4.81
N THR A 128 -21.63 1.78 -3.54
CA THR A 128 -21.82 3.15 -3.08
C THR A 128 -20.86 3.49 -1.93
N PRO A 129 -20.55 4.78 -1.71
CA PRO A 129 -19.78 5.21 -0.53
C PRO A 129 -20.41 4.78 0.79
N THR A 130 -21.74 4.66 0.86
CA THR A 130 -22.47 4.21 2.05
C THR A 130 -22.13 2.77 2.40
N ASP A 131 -21.95 1.90 1.40
CA ASP A 131 -21.60 0.48 1.62
C ASP A 131 -20.20 0.31 2.23
N MET A 132 -19.32 1.31 2.05
CA MET A 132 -17.98 1.32 2.65
C MET A 132 -17.95 1.90 4.08
N LEU A 133 -19.05 2.48 4.57
CA LEU A 133 -19.04 3.14 5.88
C LEU A 133 -18.71 2.14 7.00
N GLY A 134 -17.64 2.42 7.75
CA GLY A 134 -17.16 1.54 8.81
C GLY A 134 -16.32 0.36 8.31
N HIS A 135 -16.11 0.24 7.00
CA HIS A 135 -15.33 -0.80 6.35
C HIS A 135 -14.19 -0.21 5.48
N THR A 136 -13.75 1.02 5.76
CA THR A 136 -12.55 1.54 5.09
C THR A 136 -11.29 0.91 5.69
N LEU A 137 -10.20 0.91 4.92
CA LEU A 137 -8.92 0.38 5.39
C LEU A 137 -8.13 1.40 6.24
N ASP A 138 -8.63 2.64 6.32
CA ASP A 138 -8.08 3.70 7.17
C ASP A 138 -8.16 3.30 8.65
N ASN A 139 -7.17 3.73 9.44
CA ASN A 139 -6.98 3.35 10.84
C ASN A 139 -6.76 1.85 11.08
N HIS A 140 -6.77 1.02 10.04
CA HIS A 140 -6.42 -0.39 10.12
C HIS A 140 -5.03 -0.65 9.56
N ILE A 141 -4.80 -0.21 8.33
CA ILE A 141 -3.53 -0.32 7.62
C ILE A 141 -2.63 0.86 7.96
N GLU A 142 -3.19 2.07 7.98
CA GLU A 142 -2.45 3.31 8.20
C GLU A 142 -3.20 4.22 9.17
N HIS A 143 -2.48 5.07 9.88
CA HIS A 143 -3.06 6.23 10.57
C HIS A 143 -2.19 7.47 10.33
N GLN A 144 -2.69 8.39 9.50
CA GLN A 144 -1.96 9.60 9.11
C GLN A 144 -0.60 9.26 8.50
N THR A 145 -0.57 8.35 7.53
CA THR A 145 0.63 7.80 6.86
C THR A 145 1.54 6.95 7.73
N ASN A 146 1.20 6.75 9.01
CA ASN A 146 1.92 5.82 9.87
C ASN A 146 1.38 4.40 9.70
N LEU A 147 2.25 3.47 9.34
CA LEU A 147 1.95 2.10 8.96
C LEU A 147 1.92 1.17 10.17
N PHE A 148 1.06 0.16 10.09
CA PHE A 148 0.97 -0.94 11.05
C PHE A 148 1.49 -2.24 10.43
N GLU A 149 1.76 -3.27 11.23
CA GLU A 149 2.32 -4.52 10.70
C GLU A 149 1.49 -5.13 9.55
N VAL A 150 0.17 -5.00 9.64
CA VAL A 150 -0.78 -5.45 8.61
C VAL A 150 -0.61 -4.77 7.25
N SER A 151 0.05 -3.62 7.15
CA SER A 151 0.23 -2.92 5.86
C SER A 151 1.01 -3.75 4.86
N VAL A 152 2.02 -4.49 5.30
CA VAL A 152 2.91 -5.26 4.41
C VAL A 152 2.16 -6.31 3.58
N PRO A 153 1.36 -7.22 4.19
CA PRO A 153 0.53 -8.14 3.41
C PRO A 153 -0.60 -7.43 2.67
N ALA A 154 -1.14 -6.35 3.22
CA ALA A 154 -2.19 -5.60 2.55
C ALA A 154 -1.76 -5.01 1.19
N VAL A 155 -0.49 -4.60 1.03
CA VAL A 155 0.05 -4.19 -0.29
C VAL A 155 -0.20 -5.26 -1.35
N GLN A 156 0.07 -6.53 -1.06
CA GLN A 156 -0.10 -7.63 -2.03
C GLN A 156 -1.57 -7.83 -2.38
N VAL A 157 -2.47 -7.73 -1.40
CA VAL A 157 -3.93 -7.82 -1.63
C VAL A 157 -4.43 -6.68 -2.51
N VAL A 158 -3.95 -5.45 -2.27
CA VAL A 158 -4.31 -4.29 -3.09
C VAL A 158 -3.80 -4.46 -4.53
N LEU A 159 -2.56 -4.90 -4.72
CA LEU A 159 -1.99 -5.17 -6.05
C LEU A 159 -2.76 -6.28 -6.77
N ALA A 160 -3.13 -7.35 -6.06
CA ALA A 160 -3.96 -8.43 -6.58
C ALA A 160 -5.35 -7.94 -7.04
N ALA A 161 -5.96 -7.02 -6.28
CA ALA A 161 -7.22 -6.40 -6.65
C ALA A 161 -7.08 -5.54 -7.91
N LEU A 162 -6.08 -4.65 -7.94
CA LEU A 162 -5.83 -3.73 -9.06
C LEU A 162 -5.37 -4.45 -10.34
N ALA A 163 -4.85 -5.67 -10.25
CA ALA A 163 -4.56 -6.51 -11.40
C ALA A 163 -5.83 -7.04 -12.11
N GLY A 164 -6.98 -6.98 -11.45
CA GLY A 164 -8.28 -7.40 -11.99
C GLY A 164 -9.24 -6.25 -12.26
N GLU A 165 -10.49 -6.60 -12.56
CA GLU A 165 -11.57 -5.63 -12.64
C GLU A 165 -12.09 -5.31 -11.24
N VAL A 166 -12.01 -4.03 -10.86
CA VAL A 166 -12.54 -3.51 -9.59
C VAL A 166 -13.50 -2.35 -9.85
N PRO A 167 -14.57 -2.21 -9.02
CA PRO A 167 -15.44 -1.04 -9.05
C PRO A 167 -14.63 0.25 -8.97
N SER A 168 -15.09 1.32 -9.64
CA SER A 168 -14.38 2.60 -9.67
C SER A 168 -14.14 3.17 -8.27
N LEU A 169 -15.15 3.06 -7.39
CA LEU A 169 -15.05 3.50 -6.01
C LEU A 169 -13.95 2.76 -5.23
N ALA A 170 -13.96 1.42 -5.29
CA ALA A 170 -12.93 0.58 -4.68
C ALA A 170 -11.55 0.89 -5.25
N ARG A 171 -11.43 1.07 -6.57
CA ARG A 171 -10.18 1.38 -7.26
C ARG A 171 -9.53 2.65 -6.74
N VAL A 172 -10.31 3.73 -6.57
CA VAL A 172 -9.80 5.00 -6.02
C VAL A 172 -9.29 4.78 -4.60
N HIS A 173 -10.09 4.15 -3.74
CA HIS A 173 -9.68 3.87 -2.35
C HIS A 173 -8.41 3.02 -2.27
N LEU A 174 -8.29 1.99 -3.11
CA LEU A 174 -7.13 1.10 -3.16
C LEU A 174 -5.87 1.83 -3.66
N MET A 175 -6.01 2.74 -4.64
CA MET A 175 -4.90 3.59 -5.09
C MET A 175 -4.44 4.54 -3.99
N ASP A 176 -5.35 5.15 -3.24
CA ASP A 176 -5.02 6.00 -2.09
C ASP A 176 -4.29 5.19 -1.00
N MET A 177 -4.75 3.96 -0.71
CA MET A 177 -4.09 3.07 0.24
C MET A 177 -2.66 2.71 -0.19
N LEU A 178 -2.43 2.40 -1.48
CA LEU A 178 -1.08 2.17 -1.99
C LEU A 178 -0.20 3.40 -1.87
N TRP A 179 -0.75 4.59 -2.12
CA TRP A 179 -0.03 5.84 -1.98
C TRP A 179 0.42 6.07 -0.53
N TYR A 180 -0.47 5.87 0.45
CA TYR A 180 -0.10 5.93 1.88
C TYR A 180 0.95 4.87 2.26
N MET A 181 0.85 3.65 1.75
CA MET A 181 1.83 2.60 2.03
C MET A 181 3.18 2.83 1.35
N ALA A 182 3.22 3.54 0.22
CA ALA A 182 4.45 3.88 -0.47
C ALA A 182 5.24 4.98 0.26
N GLY A 183 4.53 6.06 0.65
CA GLY A 183 5.10 7.22 1.33
C GLY A 183 5.15 7.13 2.85
N GLY A 184 4.56 6.10 3.45
CA GLY A 184 4.44 5.95 4.89
C GLY A 184 5.67 5.33 5.57
N ASP A 185 5.76 5.57 6.89
CA ASP A 185 6.73 4.98 7.80
C ASP A 185 6.04 4.21 8.92
N ALA A 186 6.77 3.41 9.69
CA ALA A 186 6.20 2.66 10.80
C ALA A 186 5.62 3.58 11.88
N HIS A 187 4.41 3.28 12.36
CA HIS A 187 3.84 3.94 13.52
C HIS A 187 4.73 3.74 14.76
N TRP A 188 4.77 4.72 15.67
CA TRP A 188 5.66 4.66 16.85
C TRP A 188 5.44 3.42 17.73
N THR A 189 4.21 2.89 17.79
CA THR A 189 3.93 1.62 18.47
C THR A 189 4.60 0.44 17.77
N GLU A 190 4.64 0.41 16.43
CA GLU A 190 5.40 -0.58 15.65
C GLU A 190 6.90 -0.49 15.92
N VAL A 191 7.45 0.72 15.96
CA VAL A 191 8.85 0.95 16.33
C VAL A 191 9.16 0.36 17.73
N GLY A 192 8.30 0.61 18.71
CA GLY A 192 8.44 0.06 20.07
C GLY A 192 8.41 -1.47 20.14
N HIS A 193 7.84 -2.13 19.13
CA HIS A 193 7.81 -3.59 18.96
C HIS A 193 8.90 -4.11 17.99
N GLY A 194 9.87 -3.28 17.60
CA GLY A 194 10.95 -3.67 16.69
C GLY A 194 10.56 -3.72 15.21
N ARG A 195 9.37 -3.24 14.85
CA ARG A 195 8.85 -3.18 13.46
C ARG A 195 9.04 -1.78 12.85
N GLY A 196 10.22 -1.19 13.01
CA GLY A 196 10.50 0.17 12.51
C GLY A 196 10.68 0.31 10.99
N HIS A 197 10.76 -0.80 10.26
CA HIS A 197 11.12 -0.84 8.83
C HIS A 197 9.94 -1.13 7.90
N LEU A 198 8.70 -0.97 8.38
CA LEU A 198 7.48 -1.29 7.62
C LEU A 198 7.38 -0.52 6.30
N GLY A 199 7.78 0.76 6.27
CA GLY A 199 7.80 1.56 5.04
C GLY A 199 8.67 0.91 3.94
N ASN A 200 9.88 0.45 4.31
CA ASN A 200 10.78 -0.23 3.38
C ASN A 200 10.20 -1.56 2.89
N GLU A 201 9.53 -2.32 3.76
CA GLU A 201 8.85 -3.57 3.39
C GLU A 201 7.70 -3.32 2.42
N CYS A 202 6.85 -2.33 2.69
CA CYS A 202 5.75 -1.93 1.81
C CYS A 202 6.30 -1.49 0.44
N ARG A 203 7.29 -0.61 0.39
CA ARG A 203 7.94 -0.20 -0.87
C ARG A 203 8.54 -1.38 -1.63
N ALA A 204 9.15 -2.35 -0.95
CA ALA A 204 9.63 -3.57 -1.59
C ALA A 204 8.51 -4.37 -2.26
N ARG A 205 7.36 -4.54 -1.60
CA ARG A 205 6.18 -5.20 -2.18
C ARG A 205 5.57 -4.42 -3.34
N ILE A 206 5.51 -3.10 -3.25
CA ILE A 206 5.02 -2.24 -4.34
C ILE A 206 5.91 -2.39 -5.58
N ARG A 207 7.24 -2.47 -5.41
CA ARG A 207 8.17 -2.72 -6.53
C ARG A 207 7.90 -4.04 -7.25
N GLU A 208 7.58 -5.10 -6.50
CA GLU A 208 7.21 -6.40 -7.08
C GLU A 208 5.97 -6.28 -7.99
N GLY A 209 5.02 -5.42 -7.63
CA GLY A 209 3.78 -5.15 -8.37
C GLY A 209 3.78 -3.88 -9.23
N LEU A 210 4.92 -3.25 -9.48
CA LEU A 210 4.98 -1.93 -10.14
C LEU A 210 4.21 -1.89 -11.48
N TRP A 211 4.27 -2.99 -12.23
CA TRP A 211 3.60 -3.09 -13.53
C TRP A 211 2.08 -2.93 -13.40
N VAL A 212 1.47 -3.37 -12.30
CA VAL A 212 0.05 -3.17 -12.00
C VAL A 212 -0.24 -1.68 -11.79
N VAL A 213 0.57 -1.01 -10.96
CA VAL A 213 0.43 0.43 -10.67
C VAL A 213 0.55 1.25 -11.96
N ALA A 214 1.58 0.98 -12.77
CA ALA A 214 1.77 1.64 -14.05
C ALA A 214 0.61 1.36 -15.02
N HIS A 215 0.10 0.13 -15.06
CA HIS A 215 -1.04 -0.23 -15.90
C HIS A 215 -2.31 0.55 -15.52
N VAL A 216 -2.62 0.63 -14.23
CA VAL A 216 -3.75 1.42 -13.71
C VAL A 216 -3.59 2.89 -14.09
N GLY A 217 -2.42 3.49 -13.87
CA GLY A 217 -2.18 4.89 -14.24
C GLY A 217 -2.27 5.16 -15.75
N MET A 218 -1.81 4.24 -16.60
CA MET A 218 -1.83 4.42 -18.06
C MET A 218 -3.24 4.31 -18.66
N THR A 219 -4.07 3.42 -18.10
CA THR A 219 -5.42 3.12 -18.60
C THR A 219 -6.52 3.93 -17.91
N GLY A 220 -6.30 4.25 -16.62
CA GLY A 220 -7.19 5.00 -15.74
C GLY A 220 -7.28 6.50 -16.03
N THR A 221 -8.04 7.20 -15.19
CA THR A 221 -8.30 8.65 -15.15
C THR A 221 -7.01 9.48 -15.01
N ALA A 222 -7.14 10.81 -15.13
CA ALA A 222 -5.99 11.70 -14.89
C ALA A 222 -5.51 11.60 -13.42
N ASP A 223 -6.45 11.46 -12.49
CA ASP A 223 -6.13 11.37 -11.06
C ASP A 223 -5.43 10.05 -10.70
N GLU A 224 -5.81 8.94 -11.34
CA GLU A 224 -5.11 7.65 -11.20
C GLU A 224 -3.71 7.68 -11.82
N ALA A 225 -3.55 8.36 -12.96
CA ALA A 225 -2.24 8.55 -13.58
C ALA A 225 -1.29 9.35 -12.66
N GLU A 226 -1.79 10.43 -12.04
CA GLU A 226 -1.01 11.23 -11.09
C GLU A 226 -0.65 10.40 -9.84
N SER A 227 -1.63 9.71 -9.25
CA SER A 227 -1.39 8.86 -8.08
C SER A 227 -0.36 7.76 -8.36
N ALA A 228 -0.45 7.14 -9.54
CA ALA A 228 0.52 6.13 -9.97
C ALA A 228 1.92 6.72 -10.14
N ALA A 229 2.06 7.96 -10.64
CA ALA A 229 3.36 8.62 -10.75
C ALA A 229 3.98 8.84 -9.36
N ASP A 230 3.19 9.31 -8.40
CA ASP A 230 3.65 9.51 -7.02
C ASP A 230 4.05 8.17 -6.36
N ILE A 231 3.25 7.11 -6.53
CA ILE A 231 3.60 5.77 -6.01
C ILE A 231 4.92 5.27 -6.63
N VAL A 232 5.13 5.49 -7.93
CA VAL A 232 6.38 5.12 -8.62
C VAL A 232 7.57 5.89 -8.04
N GLU A 233 7.41 7.18 -7.76
CA GLU A 233 8.41 8.03 -7.11
C GLU A 233 8.85 7.45 -5.76
N TRP A 234 7.88 7.12 -4.91
CA TRP A 234 8.14 6.54 -3.59
C TRP A 234 8.68 5.12 -3.62
N SER A 235 8.45 4.35 -4.69
CA SER A 235 8.86 2.94 -4.73
C SER A 235 10.38 2.71 -4.77
N GLU A 236 11.21 3.76 -4.76
CA GLU A 236 12.69 3.70 -4.74
C GLU A 236 13.28 2.75 -5.81
N ILE A 237 12.65 2.71 -6.97
CA ILE A 237 13.17 1.99 -8.12
C ILE A 237 14.37 2.77 -8.67
N HIS A 238 15.34 2.05 -9.25
CA HIS A 238 16.46 2.61 -9.99
C HIS A 238 16.08 3.90 -10.72
N GLU A 239 16.78 4.99 -10.39
CA GLU A 239 16.42 6.38 -10.74
C GLU A 239 15.90 6.52 -12.17
N VAL A 240 16.65 6.01 -13.15
CA VAL A 240 16.28 6.04 -14.59
C VAL A 240 14.91 5.41 -14.89
N ARG A 241 14.60 4.25 -14.30
CA ARG A 241 13.32 3.56 -14.55
C ARG A 241 12.17 4.27 -13.85
N SER A 242 12.39 4.79 -12.64
CA SER A 242 11.38 5.56 -11.91
C SER A 242 11.01 6.83 -12.68
N SER A 243 12.01 7.63 -13.09
CA SER A 243 11.78 8.86 -13.86
C SER A 243 11.03 8.60 -15.18
N PHE A 244 11.39 7.55 -15.91
CA PHE A 244 10.70 7.18 -17.15
C PHE A 244 9.19 6.97 -16.95
N TYR A 245 8.81 6.18 -15.94
CA TYR A 245 7.39 5.91 -15.68
C TYR A 245 6.66 7.14 -15.12
N GLN A 246 7.29 7.92 -14.24
CA GLN A 246 6.73 9.17 -13.73
C GLN A 246 6.41 10.14 -14.86
N ASP A 247 7.37 10.40 -15.76
CA ASP A 247 7.18 11.31 -16.89
C ASP A 247 6.05 10.86 -17.80
N LEU A 248 6.01 9.56 -18.11
CA LEU A 248 4.97 8.96 -18.95
C LEU A 248 3.58 9.15 -18.33
N LEU A 249 3.43 8.89 -17.02
CA LEU A 249 2.18 9.00 -16.28
C LEU A 249 1.72 10.45 -16.10
N ARG A 250 2.64 11.38 -15.79
CA ARG A 250 2.33 12.81 -15.67
C ARG A 250 1.91 13.41 -17.02
N GLN A 251 2.60 13.07 -18.12
CA GLN A 251 2.18 13.47 -19.47
C GLN A 251 0.78 12.96 -19.82
N ARG A 252 0.49 11.71 -19.42
CA ARG A 252 -0.83 11.09 -19.60
C ARG A 252 -1.92 11.83 -18.84
N ALA A 253 -1.67 12.21 -17.58
CA ALA A 253 -2.59 13.00 -16.76
C ALA A 253 -2.91 14.35 -17.42
N LEU A 254 -1.87 15.09 -17.82
CA LEU A 254 -2.00 16.39 -18.52
C LEU A 254 -2.82 16.28 -19.80
N ALA A 255 -2.58 15.25 -20.62
CA ALA A 255 -3.32 15.03 -21.85
C ALA A 255 -4.82 14.78 -21.62
N LYS A 256 -5.17 14.06 -20.54
CA LYS A 256 -6.57 13.80 -20.16
C LYS A 256 -7.26 15.05 -19.63
N THR A 257 -6.60 15.82 -18.78
CA THR A 257 -7.13 17.08 -18.23
C THR A 257 -7.41 18.10 -19.33
N LYS A 258 -6.51 18.26 -20.31
CA LYS A 258 -6.72 19.15 -21.48
C LYS A 258 -7.95 18.77 -22.32
N ARG A 259 -8.23 17.46 -22.48
CA ARG A 259 -9.41 16.98 -23.21
C ARG A 259 -10.72 17.28 -22.46
N LYS A 260 -10.72 17.23 -21.13
CA LYS A 260 -11.89 17.55 -20.30
C LYS A 260 -12.31 19.02 -20.44
N HIS A 261 -11.33 19.94 -20.50
CA HIS A 261 -11.60 21.38 -20.64
C HIS A 261 -12.07 21.82 -22.04
N ARG A 262 -11.97 20.95 -23.05
CA ARG A 262 -12.39 21.24 -24.43
C ARG A 262 -13.82 20.76 -24.75
N ARG A 263 -14.44 20.01 -23.85
CA ARG A 263 -15.81 19.50 -23.98
C ARG A 263 -16.74 20.38 -23.15
#